data_AF-T1GC89-F1
#
_entry.id   AF-T1GC89-F1
#
_cell.length_a   1.000
_cell.length_b   1.000
_cell.length_c   1.000
_cell.angle_alpha   90.00
_cell.angle_beta   90.00
_cell.angle_gamma   90.00
#
_symmetry.space_group_name_H-M   'P 1'
#
loop_
_entity.id
_entity.type
_entity.pdbx_description
1 polymer ?
#
loop_
_entity_poly.entity_id
_entity_poly.type
_entity_poly.pdbx_seq_one_letter_code
_entity_poly.pdbx_strand_id
1 'polypeptide(L)'
;MTLQVESPCVYTSQGVPISVTGIAQVKIQGQNEDMLLTACEQFLGKQESEIQHIALVTLEGHQRAIMGSMTVEEIYKDRKKFSKQVFEVASSDLVNMGITVVSYTLKDIRDEE
;
A
#
# COMPACT_ATOMS: atom_id res chain seq x y z
N MET A 1 10.74 5.68 -4.85
CA MET A 1 9.99 6.67 -4.06
C MET A 1 9.53 6.02 -2.77
N THR A 2 9.62 6.75 -1.66
CA THR A 2 9.13 6.32 -0.35
C THR A 2 7.74 6.91 -0.15
N LEU A 3 6.76 6.06 0.15
CA LEU A 3 5.38 6.47 0.40
C LEU A 3 5.01 6.18 1.86
N GLN A 4 4.46 7.17 2.55
CA GLN A 4 3.83 6.99 3.86
C GLN A 4 2.35 6.76 3.64
N VAL A 5 1.86 5.57 4.00
CA VAL A 5 0.50 5.10 3.74
C VAL A 5 -0.30 5.20 5.05
N GLU A 6 -1.12 6.23 5.16
CA GLU A 6 -1.93 6.48 6.36
C GLU A 6 -3.37 6.04 6.13
N SER A 7 -3.90 5.22 7.03
CA SER A 7 -5.31 4.84 7.04
C SER A 7 -5.90 5.16 8.41
N PRO A 8 -6.45 6.38 8.60
CA PRO A 8 -7.06 6.77 9.85
C PRO A 8 -8.46 6.15 10.02
N CYS A 9 -8.82 5.86 11.27
CA CYS A 9 -10.17 5.46 11.70
C CYS A 9 -10.79 4.37 10.81
N VAL A 10 -10.13 3.21 10.74
CA VAL A 10 -10.63 2.05 10.00
C VAL A 10 -11.13 1.00 10.98
N TYR A 11 -12.35 0.52 10.76
CA TYR A 11 -12.93 -0.56 11.54
C TYR A 11 -12.36 -1.91 11.09
N THR A 12 -11.81 -2.64 12.06
CA THR A 12 -11.38 -4.05 11.89
C THR A 12 -12.55 -4.99 11.71
N SER A 13 -12.28 -6.29 11.47
CA SER A 13 -13.34 -7.30 11.30
C SER A 13 -14.28 -7.46 12.50
N GLN A 14 -13.85 -7.02 13.69
CA GLN A 14 -14.65 -7.01 14.92
C GLN A 14 -15.25 -5.64 15.25
N GLY A 15 -15.08 -4.63 14.38
CA GLY A 15 -15.63 -3.30 14.60
C GLY A 15 -14.82 -2.43 15.56
N VAL A 16 -13.55 -2.78 15.84
CA VAL A 16 -12.64 -1.91 16.61
C VAL A 16 -12.01 -0.88 15.67
N PRO A 17 -12.15 0.43 15.91
CA PRO A 17 -11.56 1.48 15.10
C PRO A 17 -10.06 1.62 15.39
N ILE A 18 -9.21 1.50 14.39
CA ILE A 18 -7.76 1.72 14.53
C ILE A 18 -7.22 2.60 13.40
N SER A 19 -6.11 3.26 13.67
CA SER A 19 -5.34 4.01 12.68
C SER A 19 -4.00 3.34 12.43
N VAL A 20 -3.67 3.09 11.15
CA VAL A 20 -2.43 2.41 10.75
C VAL A 20 -1.59 3.32 9.86
N THR A 21 -0.28 3.32 10.10
CA THR A 21 0.71 3.94 9.21
C THR A 21 1.66 2.87 8.67
N GLY A 22 1.66 2.68 7.36
CA GLY A 22 2.62 1.88 6.62
C GLY A 22 3.68 2.73 5.94
N ILE A 23 4.83 2.12 5.63
CA ILE A 23 5.87 2.70 4.77
C ILE A 23 6.06 1.74 3.60
N ALA A 24 5.87 2.25 2.38
CA ALA A 24 6.10 1.50 1.15
C ALA A 24 7.28 2.09 0.37
N GLN A 25 8.12 1.22 -0.17
CA GLN A 25 9.10 1.58 -1.19
C GLN A 25 8.57 1.11 -2.53
N VAL A 26 8.41 2.03 -3.48
CA VAL A 26 7.97 1.68 -4.83
C VAL A 26 8.91 2.29 -5.88
N LYS A 27 8.93 1.69 -7.06
CA LYS A 27 9.70 2.18 -8.22
C LYS A 27 8.96 1.89 -9.52
N ILE A 28 9.24 2.67 -10.56
CA ILE A 28 8.88 2.28 -11.92
C ILE A 28 9.71 1.06 -12.30
N GLN A 29 9.06 0.06 -12.90
CA GLN A 29 9.76 -1.13 -13.39
C GLN A 29 10.49 -0.81 -14.70
N GLY A 30 11.83 -0.80 -14.65
CA GLY A 30 12.65 -0.52 -15.83
C GLY A 30 13.26 -1.76 -16.50
N GLN A 31 13.14 -2.95 -15.88
CA GLN A 31 13.77 -4.17 -16.41
C GLN A 31 12.84 -5.01 -17.29
N ASN A 32 11.53 -4.81 -17.19
CA ASN A 32 10.54 -5.48 -18.01
C ASN A 32 9.98 -4.46 -19.01
N GLU A 33 10.12 -4.75 -20.30
CA GLU A 33 9.75 -3.85 -21.39
C GLU A 33 8.26 -3.53 -21.41
N ASP A 34 7.39 -4.54 -21.25
CA ASP A 34 5.94 -4.37 -21.23
C ASP A 34 5.48 -3.47 -20.07
N MET A 35 6.04 -3.70 -18.88
CA MET A 35 5.76 -2.88 -17.70
C MET A 35 6.28 -1.45 -17.85
N LEU A 36 7.45 -1.27 -18.48
CA LEU A 36 8.00 0.04 -18.75
C LEU A 36 7.13 0.82 -19.76
N LEU A 37 6.66 0.15 -20.82
CA LEU A 37 5.73 0.74 -21.79
C LEU A 37 4.42 1.15 -21.10
N THR A 38 3.86 0.28 -20.27
CA THR A 38 2.65 0.56 -19.48
C THR A 38 2.86 1.78 -18.57
N ALA A 39 3.99 1.86 -17.87
CA ALA A 39 4.32 3.02 -17.04
C ALA A 39 4.46 4.30 -17.88
N CYS A 40 5.07 4.22 -19.06
CA CYS A 40 5.18 5.34 -19.99
C CYS A 40 3.79 5.80 -20.46
N GLU A 41 2.91 4.88 -20.90
CA GLU A 41 1.54 5.21 -21.31
C GLU A 41 0.75 5.88 -20.17
N GLN A 42 0.90 5.38 -18.94
CA GLN A 42 0.16 5.86 -17.79
C GLN A 42 0.69 7.21 -17.24
N PHE A 43 2.01 7.41 -17.29
CA PHE A 43 2.68 8.48 -16.55
C PHE A 43 3.44 9.50 -17.40
N LEU A 44 3.61 9.30 -18.71
CA LEU A 44 4.28 10.27 -19.56
C LEU A 44 3.56 11.63 -19.51
N GLY A 45 4.29 12.68 -19.14
CA GLY A 45 3.77 14.04 -18.99
C GLY A 45 3.15 14.35 -17.62
N LYS A 46 3.07 13.38 -16.70
CA LYS A 46 2.68 13.62 -15.30
C LYS A 46 3.86 14.07 -14.46
N GLN A 47 3.59 14.87 -13.43
CA GLN A 47 4.58 15.20 -12.41
C GLN A 47 4.82 14.02 -11.46
N GLU A 48 6.00 13.97 -10.84
CA GLU A 48 6.33 12.91 -9.88
C GLU A 48 5.32 12.83 -8.73
N SER A 49 4.82 13.97 -8.25
CA SER A 49 3.79 14.03 -7.20
C SER A 49 2.49 13.35 -7.59
N GLU A 50 2.07 13.43 -8.86
CA GLU A 50 0.88 12.75 -9.35
C GLU A 50 1.08 11.24 -9.38
N ILE A 51 2.27 10.77 -9.80
CA ILE A 51 2.62 9.35 -9.83
C ILE A 51 2.66 8.80 -8.39
N GLN A 52 3.29 9.52 -7.48
CA GLN A 52 3.32 9.18 -6.05
C GLN A 52 1.91 9.11 -5.47
N HIS A 53 1.04 10.05 -5.82
CA HIS A 53 -0.35 10.08 -5.36
C HIS A 53 -1.14 8.86 -5.85
N ILE A 54 -1.03 8.49 -7.13
CA ILE A 54 -1.70 7.30 -7.69
C ILE A 54 -1.26 6.03 -6.95
N ALA A 55 0.06 5.87 -6.75
CA ALA A 55 0.60 4.73 -6.03
C ALA A 55 0.13 4.70 -4.56
N LEU A 56 0.11 5.86 -3.91
CA LEU A 56 -0.32 6.04 -2.53
C LEU A 56 -1.79 5.65 -2.34
N VAL A 57 -2.70 6.17 -3.16
CA VAL A 57 -4.14 5.86 -3.07
C VAL A 57 -4.40 4.36 -3.27
N THR A 58 -3.69 3.73 -4.19
CA THR A 58 -3.82 2.29 -4.43
C THR A 58 -3.37 1.47 -3.21
N LEU A 59 -2.18 1.78 -2.66
CA LEU A 59 -1.66 1.13 -1.45
C LEU A 59 -2.57 1.34 -0.24
N GLU A 60 -3.10 2.55 -0.07
CA GLU A 60 -4.00 2.92 1.02
C GLU A 60 -5.32 2.14 0.95
N GLY A 61 -5.90 2.00 -0.24
CA GLY A 61 -7.08 1.18 -0.47
C GLY A 61 -6.88 -0.28 -0.06
N HIS A 62 -5.76 -0.90 -0.46
CA HIS A 62 -5.45 -2.28 -0.05
C HIS A 62 -5.16 -2.39 1.45
N GLN A 63 -4.43 -1.44 2.03
CA GLN A 63 -4.17 -1.39 3.47
C GLN A 63 -5.49 -1.40 4.25
N ARG A 64 -6.44 -0.52 3.89
CA ARG A 64 -7.78 -0.47 4.49
C ARG A 64 -8.55 -1.79 4.34
N ALA A 65 -8.52 -2.40 3.15
CA ALA A 65 -9.21 -3.66 2.90
C ALA A 65 -8.69 -4.79 3.79
N ILE A 66 -7.36 -4.91 3.93
CA ILE A 66 -6.74 -5.89 4.83
C ILE A 66 -7.10 -5.60 6.28
N MET A 67 -7.05 -4.32 6.72
CA MET A 67 -7.45 -3.92 8.06
C MET A 67 -8.89 -4.36 8.40
N GLY A 68 -9.84 -4.15 7.47
CA GLY A 68 -11.24 -4.56 7.66
C GLY A 68 -11.47 -6.07 7.70
N SER A 69 -10.51 -6.86 7.19
CA SER A 69 -10.59 -8.32 7.16
C SER A 69 -9.95 -9.03 8.37
N MET A 70 -9.11 -8.32 9.13
CA MET A 70 -8.34 -8.86 10.26
C MET A 70 -8.87 -8.31 11.59
N THR A 71 -8.66 -9.04 12.69
CA THR A 71 -8.91 -8.49 14.03
C THR A 71 -7.76 -7.56 14.45
N VAL A 72 -8.01 -6.68 15.42
CA VAL A 72 -6.96 -5.80 15.98
C VAL A 72 -5.79 -6.62 16.54
N GLU A 73 -6.06 -7.73 17.22
CA GLU A 73 -5.03 -8.59 17.78
C GLU A 73 -4.16 -9.24 16.70
N GLU A 74 -4.75 -9.65 15.57
CA GLU A 74 -3.97 -10.21 14.47
C GLU A 74 -3.00 -9.18 13.88
N ILE A 75 -3.47 -7.94 13.70
CA ILE A 75 -2.66 -6.83 13.17
C ILE A 75 -1.52 -6.48 14.14
N TYR A 76 -1.80 -6.47 15.45
CA TYR A 76 -0.78 -6.16 16.48
C TYR A 76 0.21 -7.29 16.72
N LYS A 77 -0.26 -8.55 16.82
CA LYS A 77 0.58 -9.71 17.17
C LYS A 77 1.37 -10.22 15.98
N ASP A 78 0.82 -10.14 14.76
CA ASP A 78 1.47 -10.61 13.55
C ASP A 78 1.57 -9.51 12.49
N ARG A 79 2.36 -8.50 12.83
CA ARG A 79 2.69 -7.38 11.93
C ARG A 79 3.29 -7.83 10.60
N LYS A 80 3.98 -8.98 10.58
CA LYS A 80 4.58 -9.55 9.37
C LYS A 80 3.51 -10.12 8.45
N LYS A 81 2.52 -10.85 8.98
CA LYS A 81 1.36 -11.33 8.22
C LYS A 81 0.59 -10.17 7.59
N PHE A 82 0.25 -9.14 8.38
CA PHE A 82 -0.40 -7.94 7.86
C PHE A 82 0.42 -7.28 6.73
N SER A 83 1.71 -7.01 6.98
CA SER A 83 2.58 -6.37 5.99
C SER A 83 2.72 -7.20 4.71
N LYS A 84 2.79 -8.53 4.83
CA LYS A 84 2.86 -9.44 3.69
C LYS A 84 1.57 -9.42 2.87
N GLN A 85 0.40 -9.45 3.51
CA GLN A 85 -0.87 -9.40 2.80
C GLN A 85 -1.06 -8.08 2.05
N VAL A 86 -0.76 -6.94 2.69
CA VAL A 86 -0.81 -5.63 2.01
C VAL A 86 0.17 -5.59 0.84
N PHE A 87 1.39 -6.09 1.02
CA PHE A 87 2.38 -6.17 -0.05
C PHE A 87 1.89 -7.02 -1.23
N GLU A 88 1.36 -8.21 -1.00
CA GLU A 88 0.94 -9.14 -2.05
C GLU A 88 -0.20 -8.56 -2.89
N VAL A 89 -1.24 -8.05 -2.24
CA VAL A 89 -2.42 -7.50 -2.93
C VAL A 89 -2.08 -6.19 -3.63
N ALA A 90 -1.31 -5.29 -3.00
CA ALA A 90 -0.92 -4.04 -3.68
C ALA A 90 0.05 -4.27 -4.83
N SER A 91 0.91 -5.30 -4.74
CA SER A 91 1.84 -5.63 -5.82
C SER A 91 1.11 -6.08 -7.08
N SER A 92 0.03 -6.87 -6.96
CA SER A 92 -0.72 -7.31 -8.15
C SER A 92 -1.33 -6.15 -8.92
N ASP A 93 -1.87 -5.15 -8.23
CA ASP A 93 -2.55 -4.02 -8.86
C ASP A 93 -1.56 -3.00 -9.42
N LEU A 94 -0.49 -2.70 -8.67
CA LEU A 94 0.53 -1.75 -9.11
C LEU A 94 1.36 -2.24 -10.30
N VAL A 95 1.52 -3.55 -10.45
CA VAL A 95 2.19 -4.15 -11.62
C VAL A 95 1.48 -3.79 -12.91
N ASN A 96 0.14 -3.73 -12.91
CA ASN A 96 -0.66 -3.34 -14.09
C ASN A 96 -0.53 -1.85 -14.43
N MET A 97 0.10 -1.05 -13.57
CA MET A 97 0.45 0.36 -13.84
C MET A 97 1.95 0.52 -14.13
N GLY A 98 2.70 -0.57 -14.27
CA GLY A 98 4.15 -0.54 -14.42
C GLY A 98 4.93 -0.11 -13.17
N ILE A 99 4.27 -0.13 -12.00
CA ILE A 99 4.88 0.15 -10.70
C ILE A 99 5.22 -1.18 -10.01
N THR A 100 6.42 -1.27 -9.44
CA THR A 100 6.81 -2.37 -8.57
C THR A 100 6.88 -1.90 -7.12
N VAL A 101 6.17 -2.60 -6.24
CA VAL A 101 6.38 -2.48 -4.79
C VAL A 101 7.66 -3.24 -4.43
N VAL A 102 8.66 -2.52 -3.94
CA VAL A 102 9.94 -3.09 -3.50
C VAL A 102 9.81 -3.66 -2.10
N SER A 103 9.12 -2.93 -1.22
CA SER A 103 8.82 -3.38 0.13
C SER A 103 7.65 -2.61 0.71
N TYR A 104 7.00 -3.23 1.70
CA TYR A 104 6.03 -2.59 2.57
C TYR A 104 6.33 -2.99 4.01
N THR A 105 6.25 -2.04 4.94
CA THR A 105 6.47 -2.28 6.36
C THR A 105 5.50 -1.46 7.18
N LEU A 106 4.82 -2.12 8.10
CA LEU A 106 3.99 -1.47 9.11
C LEU A 106 4.86 -0.67 10.09
N LYS A 107 4.65 0.65 10.16
CA LYS A 107 5.41 1.57 11.02
C LYS A 107 4.72 1.80 12.35
N ASP A 108 3.44 2.15 12.34
CA ASP A 108 2.69 2.51 13.54
C ASP A 108 1.25 1.98 13.49
N ILE A 109 0.71 1.66 14.67
CA ILE A 109 -0.71 1.34 14.88
C ILE A 109 -1.15 2.12 16.11
N ARG A 110 -2.22 2.91 15.97
CA ARG A 110 -2.82 3.69 17.04
C ARG A 110 -4.27 3.25 17.21
N ASP A 111 -4.67 3.06 18.46
CA ASP A 111 -6.07 2.92 18.83
C ASP A 111 -6.68 4.31 19.10
N GLU A 112 -7.99 4.45 18.94
CA GLU A 112 -8.73 5.63 19.40
C GLU A 112 -9.11 5.44 20.88
N GLU A 113 -8.12 5.52 21.78
CA GLU A 113 -8.32 5.74 23.22
C GLU A 113 -7.91 7.16 23.63
#